data_AF-A0A1M7P9H5-F1
#
_entry.id   AF-A0A1M7P9H5-F1
#
_cell.length_a   1.000
_cell.length_b   1.000
_cell.length_c   1.000
_cell.angle_alpha   90.00
_cell.angle_beta   90.00
_cell.angle_gamma   90.00
#
_symmetry.space_group_name_H-M   'P 1'
#
loop_
_entity.id
_entity.type
_entity.pdbx_description
1 polymer ?
#
loop_
_entity_poly.entity_id
_entity_poly.type
_entity_poly.pdbx_seq_one_letter_code
_entity_poly.pdbx_strand_id
1 'polypeptide(L)'
;MIVGGVPQIDSSQFLDYTVLGDVINHILETPSPFSRCGKLISPDFDDKIIFNDLVYNGHWLRAKQLEVWQIDDYYSKNSNFAKQSLRDALAAYYAESVAAIPSATAGNSAGDLRFVYILDKIAPQHSSVSVDRLRKDAALVLMSKYFETCDIFEEPKNAHAS
;
A
#
# COMPACT_ATOMS: atom_id res chain seq x y z
N MET A 1 -0.38 -13.32 34.39
CA MET A 1 -0.25 -11.93 33.89
C MET A 1 0.52 -12.02 32.58
N ILE A 2 -0.13 -11.85 31.43
CA ILE A 2 0.55 -11.83 30.13
C ILE A 2 0.90 -10.37 29.88
N VAL A 3 2.17 -10.02 30.05
CA VAL A 3 2.70 -8.72 29.67
C VAL A 3 2.88 -8.76 28.15
N GLY A 4 1.90 -8.26 27.41
CA GLY A 4 2.03 -8.02 25.98
C GLY A 4 3.01 -6.88 25.76
N GLY A 5 4.30 -7.21 25.63
CA GLY A 5 5.31 -6.24 25.24
C GLY A 5 4.99 -5.74 23.84
N VAL A 6 4.83 -4.42 23.69
CA VAL A 6 4.79 -3.79 22.36
C VAL A 6 6.12 -4.14 21.68
N PRO A 7 6.12 -4.76 20.49
CA PRO A 7 7.36 -5.05 19.79
C PRO A 7 8.09 -3.74 19.57
N GLN A 8 9.28 -3.60 20.15
CA GLN A 8 10.14 -2.45 19.88
C GLN A 8 10.65 -2.62 18.46
N ILE A 9 10.18 -1.74 17.58
CA ILE A 9 10.62 -1.68 16.20
C ILE A 9 11.92 -0.88 16.21
N ASP A 10 13.03 -1.56 15.97
CA ASP A 10 14.34 -0.92 15.89
C ASP A 10 14.41 -0.14 14.57
N SER A 11 14.52 1.19 14.68
CA SER A 11 14.52 2.12 13.54
C SER A 11 15.72 1.93 12.61
N SER A 12 16.73 1.18 13.05
CA SER A 12 17.98 0.89 12.32
C SER A 12 17.83 -0.15 11.19
N GLN A 13 16.65 -0.78 11.03
CA GLN A 13 16.42 -1.84 10.03
C GLN A 13 15.40 -1.47 8.94
N PHE A 14 14.92 -0.22 8.94
CA PHE A 14 14.23 0.31 7.78
C PHE A 14 15.25 0.53 6.67
N LEU A 15 14.97 0.00 5.48
CA LEU A 15 15.67 0.41 4.26
C LEU A 15 15.82 1.93 4.29
N ASP A 16 17.04 2.41 4.03
CA ASP A 16 17.51 3.81 3.86
C ASP A 16 16.46 4.90 4.09
N TYR A 17 16.86 5.98 4.78
CA TYR A 17 16.18 7.28 4.94
C TYR A 17 15.47 7.80 3.68
N THR A 18 14.42 7.11 3.29
CA THR A 18 13.61 7.26 2.11
C THR A 18 12.24 7.58 2.65
N VAL A 19 11.54 8.47 1.96
CA VAL A 19 10.20 8.91 2.36
C VAL A 19 9.25 7.72 2.62
N LEU A 20 9.51 6.56 1.99
CA LEU A 20 8.79 5.30 2.22
C LEU A 20 8.90 4.79 3.67
N GLY A 21 10.11 4.76 4.24
CA GLY A 21 10.34 4.36 5.62
C GLY A 21 9.67 5.30 6.61
N ASP A 22 9.74 6.61 6.36
CA ASP A 22 9.10 7.62 7.19
C ASP A 22 7.56 7.49 7.21
N VAL A 23 6.95 7.18 6.06
CA VAL A 23 5.50 6.93 6.01
C VAL A 23 5.10 5.65 6.73
N ILE A 24 5.87 4.58 6.58
CA ILE A 24 5.60 3.32 7.31
C ILE A 24 5.67 3.58 8.82
N ASN A 25 6.69 4.30 9.29
CA ASN A 25 6.81 4.66 10.69
C ASN A 25 5.63 5.54 11.16
N HIS A 26 5.25 6.54 10.37
CA HIS A 26 4.09 7.38 10.67
C HIS A 26 2.80 6.56 10.81
N ILE A 27 2.55 5.62 9.89
CA ILE A 27 1.38 4.73 9.96
C ILE A 27 1.40 3.89 11.24
N LEU A 28 2.56 3.32 11.59
CA LEU A 28 2.71 2.47 12.77
C LEU A 28 2.57 3.22 14.10
N GLU A 29 3.01 4.48 14.14
CA GLU A 29 2.91 5.35 15.31
C GLU A 29 1.56 6.07 15.39
N THR A 30 0.80 6.12 14.30
CA THR A 30 -0.52 6.76 14.28
C THR A 30 -1.52 5.91 15.07
N PRO A 31 -2.01 6.38 16.23
CA PRO A 31 -2.98 5.63 16.99
C PRO A 31 -4.28 5.51 16.18
N SER A 32 -4.76 4.28 16.01
CA SER A 32 -6.04 4.03 15.33
C SER A 32 -7.16 4.74 16.10
N PRO A 33 -7.80 5.79 15.54
CA PRO A 33 -8.89 6.44 16.20
C PRO A 33 -10.08 5.48 16.18
N PHE A 34 -10.57 5.10 17.35
CA PHE A 34 -11.78 4.27 17.54
C PHE A 34 -13.03 4.82 16.83
N SER A 35 -12.98 6.06 16.32
CA SER A 35 -14.09 6.69 15.63
C SER A 35 -13.57 7.74 14.66
N ARG A 36 -13.51 7.44 13.37
CA ARG A 36 -13.66 8.45 12.30
C ARG A 36 -14.52 7.89 11.17
N CYS A 37 -15.46 8.73 10.75
CA CYS A 37 -16.47 8.50 9.74
C CYS A 37 -15.81 8.04 8.44
N GLY A 38 -16.34 6.94 7.89
CA GLY A 38 -15.82 6.29 6.70
C GLY A 38 -15.64 7.29 5.57
N LYS A 39 -14.42 7.34 5.03
CA LYS A 39 -14.22 7.82 3.68
C LYS A 39 -15.14 6.98 2.80
N LEU A 40 -15.97 7.63 1.96
CA LEU A 40 -16.75 6.91 0.97
C LEU A 40 -15.77 6.07 0.15
N ILE A 41 -15.99 4.75 0.11
CA ILE A 41 -15.26 3.87 -0.82
C ILE A 41 -15.45 4.47 -2.21
N SER A 42 -14.35 4.75 -2.90
CA SER A 42 -14.42 5.26 -4.26
C SER A 42 -15.27 4.28 -5.11
N PRO A 43 -16.33 4.74 -5.79
CA PRO A 43 -17.23 3.84 -6.51
C PRO A 43 -16.53 3.04 -7.62
N ASP A 44 -15.37 3.51 -8.08
CA ASP A 44 -14.53 2.86 -9.10
C ASP A 44 -13.51 1.86 -8.53
N PHE A 45 -13.43 1.67 -7.21
CA PHE A 45 -12.37 0.86 -6.61
C PHE A 45 -12.53 -0.62 -6.93
N ASP A 46 -13.77 -1.11 -6.97
CA ASP A 46 -14.07 -2.49 -7.34
C ASP A 46 -13.81 -2.74 -8.83
N ASP A 47 -14.16 -1.78 -9.68
CA ASP A 47 -13.85 -1.83 -11.11
C ASP A 47 -12.33 -1.88 -11.34
N LYS A 48 -11.55 -1.12 -10.57
CA LYS A 48 -10.08 -1.17 -10.59
C LYS A 48 -9.55 -2.53 -10.13
N ILE A 49 -10.17 -3.19 -9.15
CA ILE A 49 -9.73 -4.52 -8.66
C ILE A 49 -9.89 -5.54 -9.79
N ILE A 50 -11.03 -5.50 -10.48
CA ILE A 50 -11.32 -6.37 -11.61
C ILE A 50 -10.37 -6.06 -12.78
N PHE A 51 -10.20 -4.78 -13.10
CA PHE A 51 -9.35 -4.33 -14.20
C PHE A 51 -7.87 -4.72 -14.00
N ASN A 52 -7.37 -4.65 -12.77
CA ASN A 52 -5.99 -5.02 -12.44
C ASN A 52 -5.79 -6.51 -12.16
N ASP A 53 -6.80 -7.36 -12.42
CA ASP A 53 -6.72 -8.82 -12.26
C ASP A 53 -6.33 -9.24 -10.81
N LEU A 54 -6.83 -8.51 -9.82
CA LEU A 54 -6.58 -8.75 -8.39
C LEU A 54 -7.60 -9.72 -7.80
N VAL A 55 -7.56 -10.97 -8.26
CA VAL A 55 -8.52 -12.03 -7.93
C VAL A 55 -8.49 -12.38 -6.44
N TYR A 56 -7.31 -12.47 -5.84
CA TYR A 56 -7.13 -12.92 -4.45
C TYR A 56 -6.81 -11.79 -3.49
N ASN A 57 -6.04 -10.78 -3.92
CA ASN A 57 -5.52 -9.76 -3.01
C ASN A 57 -6.32 -8.46 -2.97
N GLY A 58 -7.26 -8.25 -3.91
CA GLY A 58 -8.03 -7.00 -4.00
C GLY A 58 -8.79 -6.65 -2.71
N HIS A 59 -9.27 -7.66 -1.97
CA HIS A 59 -9.99 -7.44 -0.72
C HIS A 59 -9.12 -6.80 0.38
N TRP A 60 -7.80 -7.01 0.37
CA TRP A 60 -6.88 -6.38 1.32
C TRP A 60 -6.78 -4.87 1.07
N LEU A 61 -6.65 -4.46 -0.20
CA LEU A 61 -6.65 -3.05 -0.58
C LEU A 61 -7.96 -2.38 -0.20
N ARG A 62 -9.09 -3.07 -0.42
CA ARG A 62 -10.42 -2.59 -0.05
C ARG A 62 -10.54 -2.37 1.46
N ALA A 63 -10.10 -3.32 2.27
CA ALA A 63 -10.13 -3.19 3.73
C ALA A 63 -9.32 -1.98 4.21
N LYS A 64 -8.18 -1.71 3.57
CA LYS A 64 -7.28 -0.61 3.93
C LYS A 64 -7.69 0.78 3.43
N GLN A 65 -8.72 0.91 2.59
CA GLN A 65 -9.21 2.24 2.18
C GLN A 65 -9.65 3.10 3.36
N LEU A 66 -10.21 2.49 4.40
CA LEU A 66 -10.63 3.19 5.61
C LEU A 66 -9.46 3.73 6.43
N GLU A 67 -8.22 3.32 6.13
CA GLU A 67 -6.99 3.71 6.82
C GLU A 67 -6.13 4.68 5.98
N VAL A 68 -6.48 4.91 4.71
CA VAL A 68 -5.74 5.81 3.79
C VAL A 68 -5.58 7.23 4.33
N TRP A 69 -6.50 7.68 5.21
CA TRP A 69 -6.40 9.00 5.85
C TRP A 69 -5.08 9.18 6.64
N GLN A 70 -4.44 8.10 7.09
CA GLN A 70 -3.15 8.17 7.78
C GLN A 70 -2.05 8.75 6.87
N ILE A 71 -2.13 8.46 5.56
CA ILE A 71 -1.22 9.00 4.56
C ILE A 71 -1.60 10.44 4.22
N ASP A 72 -2.89 10.76 4.17
CA ASP A 72 -3.34 12.14 4.02
C ASP A 72 -2.89 13.03 5.19
N ASP A 73 -2.93 12.50 6.42
CA ASP A 73 -2.41 13.15 7.62
C ASP A 73 -0.89 13.35 7.54
N TYR A 74 -0.13 12.32 7.11
CA TYR A 74 1.29 12.46 6.84
C TYR A 74 1.58 13.56 5.81
N TYR A 75 0.86 13.59 4.69
CA TYR A 75 1.02 14.64 3.66
C TYR A 75 0.69 16.03 4.16
N SER A 76 -0.27 16.18 5.07
CA SER A 76 -0.60 17.48 5.64
C SER A 76 0.52 18.05 6.52
N LYS A 77 1.36 17.18 7.08
CA LYS A 77 2.46 17.51 8.00
C LYS A 77 3.82 17.58 7.31
N ASN A 78 3.92 17.09 6.08
CA ASN A 78 5.16 17.00 5.32
C ASN A 78 5.06 17.80 4.01
N SER A 79 6.22 18.07 3.39
CA SER A 79 6.24 18.86 2.15
C SER A 79 5.69 18.08 0.95
N ASN A 80 5.28 18.79 -0.11
CA ASN A 80 4.87 18.20 -1.39
C ASN A 80 5.94 17.26 -2.01
N PHE A 81 7.21 17.46 -1.66
CA PHE A 81 8.31 16.59 -2.07
C PHE A 81 8.13 15.15 -1.58
N ALA A 82 7.60 14.96 -0.37
CA ALA A 82 7.36 13.63 0.19
C ALA A 82 6.31 12.87 -0.64
N LYS A 83 5.18 13.52 -0.96
CA LYS A 83 4.13 12.96 -1.81
C LYS A 83 4.65 12.53 -3.18
N GLN A 84 5.46 13.38 -3.82
CA GLN A 84 6.08 13.08 -5.11
C GLN A 84 7.02 11.87 -5.03
N SER A 85 7.90 11.87 -4.03
CA SER A 85 8.91 10.82 -3.86
C SER A 85 8.29 9.44 -3.64
N LEU A 86 7.23 9.36 -2.82
CA LEU A 86 6.49 8.12 -2.59
C LEU A 86 5.79 7.61 -3.85
N ARG A 87 5.24 8.54 -4.64
CA ARG A 87 4.62 8.20 -5.91
C ARG A 87 5.63 7.58 -6.85
N ASP A 88 6.77 8.24 -7.02
CA ASP A 88 7.79 7.82 -7.96
C ASP A 88 8.36 6.45 -7.56
N ALA A 89 8.53 6.19 -6.25
CA ALA A 89 8.96 4.90 -5.73
C ALA A 89 7.95 3.78 -6.04
N LEU A 90 6.66 3.99 -5.78
CA LEU A 90 5.63 2.97 -6.04
C LEU A 90 5.39 2.74 -7.53
N ALA A 91 5.44 3.80 -8.34
CA ALA A 91 5.37 3.69 -9.79
C ALA A 91 6.55 2.89 -10.34
N ALA A 92 7.77 3.10 -9.80
CA ALA A 92 8.94 2.31 -10.16
C ALA A 92 8.76 0.83 -9.80
N TYR A 93 8.28 0.51 -8.59
CA TYR A 93 8.00 -0.88 -8.20
C TYR A 93 6.91 -1.53 -9.06
N TYR A 94 5.87 -0.78 -9.44
CA TYR A 94 4.86 -1.28 -10.35
C TYR A 94 5.45 -1.59 -11.73
N ALA A 95 6.21 -0.66 -12.32
CA ALA A 95 6.87 -0.87 -13.61
C ALA A 95 7.85 -2.06 -13.58
N GLU A 96 8.64 -2.21 -12.52
CA GLU A 96 9.48 -3.38 -12.28
C GLU A 96 8.64 -4.66 -12.23
N SER A 97 7.51 -4.65 -11.52
CA SER A 97 6.64 -5.81 -11.38
C SER A 97 6.03 -6.24 -12.73
N VAL A 98 5.68 -5.29 -13.59
CA VAL A 98 5.15 -5.55 -14.94
C VAL A 98 6.23 -6.19 -15.82
N ALA A 99 7.47 -5.70 -15.74
CA ALA A 99 8.60 -6.27 -16.46
C ALA A 99 8.98 -7.68 -15.97
N ALA A 100 8.96 -7.89 -14.65
CA ALA A 100 9.28 -9.18 -14.03
C ALA A 100 8.16 -10.23 -14.21
N ILE A 101 6.90 -9.77 -14.23
CA ILE A 101 5.71 -10.61 -14.27
C ILE A 101 4.84 -10.14 -15.44
N PRO A 102 5.21 -10.47 -16.69
CA PRO A 102 4.50 -10.00 -17.87
C PRO A 102 3.13 -10.65 -18.05
N SER A 103 2.94 -11.87 -17.55
CA SER A 103 1.72 -12.65 -17.71
C SER A 103 1.40 -13.50 -16.48
N ALA A 104 0.16 -13.98 -16.40
CA ALA A 104 -0.29 -14.92 -15.38
C ALA A 104 0.53 -16.23 -15.44
N THR A 105 0.59 -16.93 -14.31
CA THR A 105 1.17 -18.28 -14.21
C THR A 105 0.09 -19.29 -13.83
N ALA A 106 0.34 -20.59 -13.99
CA ALA A 106 -0.66 -21.61 -13.71
C ALA A 106 -1.20 -21.49 -12.26
N GLY A 107 -2.42 -20.98 -12.13
CA GLY A 107 -3.12 -20.79 -10.85
C GLY A 107 -3.03 -19.40 -10.21
N ASN A 108 -2.27 -18.44 -10.76
CA ASN A 108 -2.17 -17.08 -10.20
C ASN A 108 -2.31 -16.03 -11.31
N SER A 109 -3.16 -15.03 -11.07
CA SER A 109 -3.27 -13.85 -11.93
C SER A 109 -1.97 -13.05 -11.97
N ALA A 110 -1.73 -12.33 -13.06
CA ALA A 110 -0.58 -11.43 -13.14
C ALA A 110 -0.70 -10.31 -12.10
N GLY A 111 -1.93 -9.81 -11.88
CA GLY A 111 -2.24 -8.78 -10.89
C GLY A 111 -1.85 -9.18 -9.47
N ASP A 112 -2.26 -10.37 -9.02
CA ASP A 112 -1.94 -10.83 -7.67
C ASP A 112 -0.45 -11.06 -7.46
N LEU A 113 0.26 -11.56 -8.48
CA LEU A 113 1.70 -11.72 -8.41
C LEU A 113 2.42 -10.37 -8.32
N ARG A 114 1.99 -9.37 -9.10
CA ARG A 114 2.53 -8.01 -9.05
C ARG A 114 2.22 -7.33 -7.71
N PHE A 115 1.02 -7.55 -7.16
CA PHE A 115 0.66 -7.09 -5.82
C PHE A 115 1.64 -7.62 -4.78
N VAL A 116 1.91 -8.93 -4.77
CA VAL A 116 2.85 -9.53 -3.81
C VAL A 116 4.27 -8.99 -4.03
N TYR A 117 4.71 -8.84 -5.28
CA TYR A 117 6.02 -8.25 -5.60
C TYR A 117 6.18 -6.85 -5.01
N ILE A 118 5.20 -5.98 -5.20
CA ILE A 118 5.24 -4.60 -4.67
C ILE A 118 5.20 -4.61 -3.14
N LEU A 119 4.36 -5.46 -2.54
CA LEU A 119 4.28 -5.59 -1.08
C LEU A 119 5.63 -6.00 -0.47
N ASP A 120 6.31 -6.98 -1.06
CA ASP A 120 7.62 -7.46 -0.59
C ASP A 120 8.74 -6.44 -0.84
N LYS A 121 8.61 -5.55 -1.84
CA LYS A 121 9.53 -4.41 -2.03
C LYS A 121 9.36 -3.34 -0.96
N ILE A 122 8.12 -3.05 -0.57
CA ILE A 122 7.81 -2.02 0.45
C ILE A 122 8.14 -2.53 1.85
N ALA A 123 7.76 -3.77 2.15
CA ALA A 123 7.95 -4.41 3.44
C ALA A 123 8.68 -5.77 3.29
N PRO A 124 10.00 -5.74 3.01
CA PRO A 124 10.80 -6.95 2.94
C PRO A 124 10.75 -7.74 4.25
N GLN A 125 10.86 -9.06 4.12
CA GLN A 125 10.83 -9.96 5.26
C GLN A 125 11.93 -9.63 6.28
N HIS A 126 11.53 -9.63 7.54
CA HIS A 126 12.33 -9.35 8.71
C HIS A 126 12.40 -10.60 9.60
N SER A 127 13.38 -10.64 10.51
CA SER A 127 13.60 -11.79 11.39
C SER A 127 12.46 -12.02 12.40
N SER A 128 11.70 -10.97 12.72
CA SER A 128 10.57 -11.00 13.64
C SER A 128 9.22 -10.99 12.91
N VAL A 129 8.46 -12.07 13.09
CA VAL A 129 7.12 -12.27 12.50
C VAL A 129 6.14 -11.16 12.90
N SER A 130 6.23 -10.66 14.14
CA SER A 130 5.36 -9.57 14.61
C SER A 130 5.68 -8.26 13.89
N VAL A 131 6.96 -7.97 13.66
CA VAL A 131 7.40 -6.78 12.93
C VAL A 131 7.02 -6.89 11.45
N ASP A 132 7.16 -8.08 10.85
CA ASP A 132 6.72 -8.34 9.48
C ASP A 132 5.24 -8.03 9.28
N ARG A 133 4.39 -8.51 10.19
CA ARG A 133 2.95 -8.29 10.10
C ARG A 133 2.61 -6.81 10.15
N LEU A 134 3.22 -6.06 11.06
CA LEU A 134 3.00 -4.62 11.20
C LEU A 134 3.46 -3.86 9.96
N ARG A 135 4.66 -4.15 9.45
CA ARG A 135 5.19 -3.50 8.24
C ARG A 135 4.35 -3.80 7.01
N LYS A 136 3.90 -5.05 6.84
CA LYS A 136 3.00 -5.43 5.74
C LYS A 136 1.64 -4.73 5.87
N ASP A 137 1.11 -4.60 7.08
CA ASP A 137 -0.14 -3.88 7.32
C ASP A 137 -0.04 -2.40 6.91
N ALA A 138 1.04 -1.72 7.30
CA ALA A 138 1.33 -0.35 6.90
C ALA A 138 1.55 -0.21 5.39
N ALA A 139 2.27 -1.15 4.77
CA ALA A 139 2.48 -1.20 3.34
C ALA A 139 1.16 -1.35 2.55
N LEU A 140 0.19 -2.12 3.07
CA LEU A 140 -1.13 -2.26 2.46
C LEU A 140 -1.94 -0.96 2.50
N VAL A 141 -1.82 -0.15 3.56
CA VAL A 141 -2.41 1.20 3.61
C VAL A 141 -1.83 2.08 2.51
N LEU A 142 -0.51 2.02 2.31
CA LEU A 142 0.18 2.72 1.24
C LEU A 142 -0.28 2.28 -0.14
N MET A 143 -0.28 0.97 -0.42
CA MET A 143 -0.74 0.43 -1.69
C MET A 143 -2.22 0.80 -1.95
N SER A 144 -3.08 0.76 -0.93
CA SER A 144 -4.49 1.14 -1.04
C SER A 144 -4.67 2.61 -1.42
N LYS A 145 -3.88 3.52 -0.82
CA LYS A 145 -3.89 4.95 -1.18
C LYS A 145 -3.56 5.17 -2.64
N TYR A 146 -2.51 4.52 -3.14
CA TYR A 146 -2.07 4.70 -4.53
C TYR A 146 -2.98 3.99 -5.54
N PHE A 147 -3.63 2.92 -5.13
CA PHE A 147 -4.71 2.29 -5.89
C PHE A 147 -5.95 3.20 -5.98
N GLU A 148 -6.31 3.90 -4.90
CA GLU A 148 -7.41 4.87 -4.88
C GLU A 148 -7.15 6.04 -5.85
N THR A 149 -5.96 6.63 -5.82
CA THR A 149 -5.65 7.89 -6.54
C THR A 149 -5.17 7.74 -7.99
N CYS A 150 -5.24 6.55 -8.59
CA CYS A 150 -4.83 6.27 -9.98
C CYS A 150 -3.38 6.65 -10.35
N ASP A 151 -2.48 6.83 -9.39
CA ASP A 151 -1.11 7.28 -9.70
C ASP A 151 -0.19 6.13 -10.16
N ILE A 152 -0.61 4.86 -10.03
CA ILE A 152 0.24 3.68 -10.33
C ILE A 152 -0.43 2.53 -11.11
N PHE A 153 -1.73 2.59 -11.41
CA PHE A 153 -2.44 1.53 -12.15
C PHE A 153 -3.07 2.08 -13.43
N GLU A 154 -3.14 1.26 -14.49
CA GLU A 154 -3.80 1.64 -15.75
C GLU A 154 -5.29 1.96 -15.53
N GLU A 155 -5.79 3.00 -16.19
CA GLU A 155 -7.21 3.37 -16.18
C GLU A 155 -7.96 2.71 -17.35
N PRO A 156 -9.23 2.31 -17.15
CA PRO A 156 -10.09 1.96 -18.27
C PRO A 156 -10.31 3.21 -19.16
N LYS A 157 -9.83 3.15 -20.41
CA LYS A 157 -10.08 4.21 -21.39
C LYS A 157 -11.57 4.24 -21.77
N ASN A 158 -12.25 5.26 -21.25
CA ASN A 158 -13.51 5.87 -21.69
C ASN A 158 -14.84 5.22 -21.30
N ALA A 159 -15.65 6.01 -20.58
CA ALA A 159 -17.09 6.11 -20.80
C ALA A 159 -17.62 7.53 -20.57
N HIS A 160 -16.98 8.57 -21.12
CA HIS A 160 -17.64 9.85 -21.40
C HIS A 160 -17.01 10.52 -22.63
N ALA A 161 -17.43 10.01 -23.79
CA ALA A 161 -17.39 10.75 -25.04
C ALA A 161 -18.69 10.43 -25.79
N SER A 162 -19.77 11.09 -25.40
CA SER A 162 -20.93 11.53 -26.20
C SER A 162 -21.93 12.20 -25.28
#